data_AF-A0A953YIZ6-F1
#
_entry.id   AF-A0A953YIZ6-F1
#
_cell.length_a   1.000
_cell.length_b   1.000
_cell.length_c   1.000
_cell.angle_alpha   90.00
_cell.angle_beta   90.00
_cell.angle_gamma   90.00
#
_symmetry.space_group_name_H-M   'P 1'
#
loop_
_entity.id
_entity.type
_entity.pdbx_description
1 polymer ?
#
loop_
_entity_poly.entity_id
_entity_poly.type
_entity_poly.pdbx_seq_one_letter_code
_entity_poly.pdbx_strand_id
1 'polypeptide(L)'
;MTDAFDYRERMTAIQDRIVDEERRRWPESPVLVNISSLPPARKRAVWEHLQAQQPAIAAVMQEPAVREMRELFGAAVCLPRDIVKEVLNGQ
;
A
#
# COMPACT_ATOMS: atom_id res chain seq x y z
N MET A 1 -37.32 -7.97 7.93
CA MET A 1 -36.00 -8.20 8.53
C MET A 1 -35.03 -8.39 7.38
N THR A 2 -34.33 -7.32 6.97
CA THR A 2 -33.35 -7.41 5.89
C THR A 2 -32.13 -8.11 6.48
N ASP A 3 -31.84 -9.29 5.96
CA ASP A 3 -30.87 -10.21 6.53
C ASP A 3 -29.46 -9.59 6.47
N ALA A 4 -28.70 -9.65 7.56
CA ALA A 4 -27.36 -9.07 7.63
C ALA A 4 -26.39 -9.69 6.59
N PHE A 5 -26.77 -10.86 6.07
CA PHE A 5 -26.09 -11.56 4.98
C PHE A 5 -26.23 -10.83 3.62
N ASP A 6 -27.45 -10.38 3.27
CA ASP A 6 -27.72 -9.60 2.04
C ASP A 6 -27.00 -8.23 2.08
N TYR A 7 -26.88 -7.64 3.27
CA TYR A 7 -26.11 -6.40 3.43
C TYR A 7 -24.62 -6.59 3.16
N ARG A 8 -23.99 -7.66 3.68
CA ARG A 8 -22.56 -7.91 3.47
C ARG A 8 -22.26 -8.20 2.00
N GLU A 9 -23.07 -9.04 1.34
CA GLU A 9 -22.93 -9.30 -0.11
C GLU A 9 -23.06 -8.04 -0.95
N ARG A 10 -24.06 -7.19 -0.65
CA ARG A 10 -24.23 -5.91 -1.35
C ARG A 10 -23.06 -4.96 -1.16
N MET A 11 -22.53 -4.88 0.07
CA MET A 11 -21.37 -4.03 0.35
C MET A 11 -20.12 -4.52 -0.39
N THR A 12 -19.90 -5.84 -0.45
CA THR A 12 -18.81 -6.42 -1.24
C THR A 12 -18.98 -6.11 -2.74
N ALA A 13 -20.18 -6.31 -3.29
CA ALA A 13 -20.44 -6.01 -4.71
C ALA A 13 -20.26 -4.52 -5.05
N ILE A 14 -20.65 -3.60 -4.14
CA ILE A 14 -20.41 -2.16 -4.29
C ILE A 14 -18.91 -1.87 -4.26
N GLN A 15 -18.17 -2.50 -3.34
CA GLN A 15 -16.75 -2.30 -3.19
C GLN A 15 -15.96 -2.80 -4.41
N ASP A 16 -16.32 -3.97 -4.93
CA ASP A 16 -15.73 -4.53 -6.16
C ASP A 16 -16.01 -3.63 -7.37
N ARG A 17 -17.23 -3.09 -7.48
CA ARG A 17 -17.58 -2.17 -8.57
C ARG A 17 -16.79 -0.87 -8.53
N ILE A 18 -16.59 -0.30 -7.33
CA ILE A 18 -15.76 0.91 -7.14
C ILE A 18 -14.32 0.64 -7.56
N VAL A 19 -13.76 -0.49 -7.16
CA VAL A 19 -12.40 -0.89 -7.55
C VAL A 19 -12.29 -1.06 -9.07
N ASP A 20 -13.27 -1.69 -9.71
CA ASP A 20 -13.29 -1.88 -11.17
C ASP A 20 -13.48 -0.58 -11.96
N GLU A 21 -14.26 0.37 -11.44
CA GLU A 21 -14.42 1.70 -12.04
C GLU A 21 -13.12 2.51 -11.91
N GLU A 22 -12.49 2.51 -10.73
CA GLU A 22 -11.20 3.18 -10.52
C GLU A 22 -10.10 2.57 -11.40
N ARG A 23 -10.08 1.25 -11.56
CA ARG A 23 -9.11 0.56 -12.41
C ARG A 23 -9.31 0.86 -13.89
N ARG A 24 -10.56 1.01 -14.34
CA ARG A 24 -10.87 1.46 -15.71
C ARG A 24 -10.53 2.92 -15.93
N ARG A 25 -10.72 3.75 -14.91
CA ARG A 25 -10.44 5.19 -14.96
C ARG A 25 -8.94 5.48 -14.94
N TRP A 26 -8.17 4.63 -14.27
CA TRP A 26 -6.72 4.78 -14.11
C TRP A 26 -5.99 3.46 -14.41
N PRO A 27 -5.95 3.01 -15.68
CA PRO A 27 -5.34 1.74 -16.05
C PRO A 27 -3.84 1.67 -15.73
N GLU A 28 -3.19 2.84 -15.68
CA GLU A 28 -1.76 3.02 -15.36
C GLU A 28 -1.49 3.07 -13.84
N SER A 29 -2.53 3.06 -12.98
CA SER A 29 -2.32 3.22 -11.54
C SER A 29 -1.58 2.01 -10.96
N PRO A 30 -0.42 2.21 -10.32
CA PRO A 30 0.38 1.10 -9.84
C PRO A 30 -0.36 0.37 -8.72
N VAL A 31 -0.36 -0.96 -8.77
CA VAL A 31 -0.86 -1.78 -7.66
C VAL A 31 0.01 -1.48 -6.45
N LEU A 32 -0.58 -0.98 -5.36
CA LEU A 32 0.14 -0.64 -4.13
C LEU A 32 0.16 -1.83 -3.15
N VAL A 33 1.28 -1.99 -2.45
CA VAL A 33 1.49 -3.00 -1.42
C VAL A 33 1.80 -2.31 -0.10
N ASN A 34 1.04 -2.65 0.95
CA ASN A 34 1.27 -2.17 2.30
C ASN A 34 2.52 -2.81 2.90
N ILE A 35 3.64 -2.10 2.88
CA ILE A 35 4.91 -2.59 3.42
C ILE A 35 4.93 -2.59 4.95
N SER A 36 4.08 -1.79 5.60
CA SER A 36 3.95 -1.79 7.07
C SER A 36 3.45 -3.12 7.62
N SER A 37 2.80 -3.95 6.80
CA SER A 37 2.33 -5.30 7.15
C SER A 37 3.39 -6.41 7.00
N LEU A 38 4.53 -6.14 6.36
CA LEU A 38 5.54 -7.17 6.09
C LEU A 38 6.26 -7.65 7.37
N PRO A 39 6.92 -8.82 7.35
CA PRO A 39 7.84 -9.20 8.42
C PRO A 39 9.02 -8.21 8.55
N PRO A 40 9.60 -8.01 9.75
CA PRO A 40 10.68 -7.04 9.98
C PRO A 40 11.87 -7.17 9.02
N ALA A 41 12.30 -8.41 8.72
CA ALA A 41 13.42 -8.67 7.80
C ALA A 41 13.12 -8.16 6.38
N ARG A 42 11.90 -8.38 5.89
CA ARG A 42 11.47 -7.92 4.56
C ARG A 42 11.27 -6.41 4.49
N LYS A 43 10.75 -5.79 5.56
CA LYS A 43 10.69 -4.32 5.66
C LYS A 43 12.08 -3.70 5.56
N ARG A 44 13.07 -4.29 6.25
CA ARG A 44 14.45 -3.81 6.20
C ARG A 44 15.02 -3.90 4.79
N ALA A 45 14.84 -5.02 4.09
CA ALA A 45 15.30 -5.16 2.70
C ALA A 45 14.66 -4.11 1.78
N VAL A 46 13.35 -3.85 1.90
CA VAL A 46 12.65 -2.82 1.12
C VAL A 46 13.17 -1.42 1.45
N TRP A 47 13.48 -1.16 2.72
CA TRP A 47 14.02 0.12 3.15
C TRP A 47 15.44 0.37 2.62
N GLU A 48 16.32 -0.62 2.71
CA GLU A 48 17.69 -0.55 2.18
C GLU A 48 17.68 -0.31 0.66
N HIS A 49 16.80 -1.01 -0.07
CA HIS A 49 16.64 -0.78 -1.50
C HIS A 49 16.13 0.63 -1.82
N LEU A 50 15.14 1.14 -1.07
CA LEU A 50 14.66 2.51 -1.26
C LEU A 50 15.78 3.53 -1.01
N GLN A 51 16.60 3.34 0.00
CA GLN A 51 17.74 4.23 0.27
C GLN A 51 18.75 4.22 -0.88
N ALA A 52 19.00 3.06 -1.49
CA ALA A 52 19.95 2.92 -2.60
C ALA A 52 19.42 3.45 -3.94
N GLN A 53 18.18 3.11 -4.29
CA GLN A 53 17.63 3.37 -5.62
C GLN A 53 16.77 4.63 -5.68
N GLN A 54 16.13 5.02 -4.57
CA GLN A 54 15.16 6.11 -4.51
C GLN A 54 15.39 7.00 -3.27
N PRO A 55 16.59 7.61 -3.14
CA PRO A 55 16.96 8.34 -1.93
C PRO A 55 16.03 9.52 -1.62
N ALA A 56 15.43 10.14 -2.64
CA ALA A 56 14.45 11.21 -2.46
C ALA A 56 13.19 10.73 -1.72
N ILE A 57 12.67 9.55 -2.08
CA ILE A 57 11.52 8.95 -1.40
C ILE A 57 11.89 8.52 0.02
N ALA A 58 13.07 7.94 0.20
CA ALA A 58 13.58 7.59 1.52
C ALA A 58 13.74 8.83 2.43
N ALA A 59 14.12 9.97 1.87
CA ALA A 59 14.23 11.23 2.61
C ALA A 59 12.85 11.74 3.06
N VAL A 60 11.87 11.79 2.16
CA VAL A 60 10.48 12.19 2.49
C VAL A 60 9.90 11.30 3.58
N MET A 61 10.12 9.99 3.51
CA MET A 61 9.63 9.05 4.52
C MET A 61 10.23 9.27 5.92
N GLN A 62 11.38 9.95 6.02
CA GLN A 62 12.01 10.29 7.29
C GLN A 62 11.55 11.64 7.83
N GLU A 63 10.87 12.46 7.03
CA GLU A 63 10.41 13.79 7.43
C GLU A 63 9.51 13.71 8.68
N PRO A 64 9.64 14.67 9.61
CA PRO A 64 8.83 14.70 10.82
C PRO A 64 7.32 14.66 10.54
N ALA A 65 6.85 15.41 9.55
CA ALA A 65 5.43 15.44 9.19
C ALA A 65 4.90 14.07 8.75
N VAL A 66 5.70 13.30 7.99
CA VAL A 66 5.31 11.94 7.56
C VAL A 66 5.29 10.99 8.74
N ARG A 67 6.22 11.13 9.69
CA ARG A 67 6.24 10.35 10.91
C ARG A 67 5.03 10.65 11.79
N GLU A 68 4.71 11.93 12.00
CA GLU A 68 3.55 12.38 12.75
C GLU A 68 2.24 11.88 12.13
N MET A 69 2.10 11.92 10.79
CA MET A 69 0.93 11.37 10.12
C MET A 69 0.74 9.87 10.40
N ARG A 70 1.84 9.11 10.46
CA ARG A 70 1.80 7.68 10.77
C ARG A 70 1.42 7.41 12.22
N GLU A 71 1.92 8.21 13.15
CA GLU A 71 1.64 8.07 14.58
C GLU A 71 0.21 8.49 14.93
N LEU A 72 -0.24 9.63 14.39
CA LEU A 72 -1.55 10.21 14.72
C LEU A 72 -2.71 9.51 14.02
N PHE A 73 -2.53 9.08 12.76
CA PHE A 73 -3.61 8.53 11.94
C PHE A 73 -3.43 7.05 11.60
N GLY A 74 -2.38 6.40 12.12
CA GLY A 74 -2.10 4.99 11.81
C GLY A 74 -1.82 4.75 10.33
N ALA A 75 -1.32 5.77 9.61
CA ALA A 75 -1.13 5.69 8.17
C ALA A 75 -0.17 4.54 7.78
N ALA A 76 -0.63 3.69 6.87
CA ALA A 76 0.16 2.61 6.31
C ALA A 76 1.09 3.14 5.20
N VAL A 77 2.33 2.64 5.18
CA VAL A 77 3.23 2.92 4.06
C VAL A 77 2.92 1.92 2.95
N CYS A 78 2.56 2.44 1.79
CA CYS A 78 2.26 1.66 0.61
C CYS A 78 3.24 2.03 -0.52
N LEU A 79 3.81 1.03 -1.17
CA LEU A 79 4.70 1.21 -2.32
C LEU A 79 4.17 0.48 -3.56
N PRO A 80 4.50 0.93 -4.77
CA PRO A 80 4.25 0.18 -5.99
C PRO A 80 4.75 -1.27 -5.89
N ARG A 81 3.91 -2.21 -6.30
CA ARG A 81 4.15 -3.65 -6.24
C ARG A 81 5.42 -4.05 -6.96
N ASP A 82 5.77 -3.36 -8.04
CA ASP A 82 6.94 -3.72 -8.85
C ASP A 82 8.25 -3.45 -8.09
N ILE A 83 8.34 -2.33 -7.37
CA ILE A 83 9.45 -2.03 -6.45
C ILE A 83 9.53 -3.12 -5.37
N VAL A 84 8.40 -3.47 -4.75
CA VAL A 84 8.39 -4.48 -3.69
C VAL A 84 8.78 -5.86 -4.22
N LYS A 85 8.35 -6.23 -5.43
CA LYS A 85 8.73 -7.48 -6.09
C LYS A 85 10.21 -7.51 -6.46
N GLU A 86 10.74 -6.44 -7.00
CA GLU A 86 12.17 -6.32 -7.33
C GLU A 86 13.03 -6.62 -6.11
N VAL A 87 12.69 -6.02 -4.96
CA VAL A 87 13.39 -6.26 -3.69
C VAL A 87 13.23 -7.68 -3.19
N LEU A 88 11.99 -8.20 -3.16
CA LEU A 88 11.68 -9.44 -2.44
C LEU A 88 11.86 -10.71 -3.28
N ASN A 89 11.87 -10.60 -4.61
CA ASN A 89 12.08 -11.72 -5.53
C ASN A 89 13.47 -11.69 -6.21
N GLY A 90 14.21 -10.59 -6.08
CA GLY A 90 15.60 -10.48 -6.52
C GLY A 90 16.63 -11.07 -5.54
N GLN A 91 16.18 -11.69 -4.45
CA GLN A 91 16.99 -12.42 -3.47
C GLN A 91 16.89 -13.92 -3.66
#